data_AF-A0A7Y2YMJ3-F1
#
_entry.id   AF-A0A7Y2YMJ3-F1
#
_cell.length_a   1.000
_cell.length_b   1.000
_cell.length_c   1.000
_cell.angle_alpha   90.00
_cell.angle_beta   90.00
_cell.angle_gamma   90.00
#
_symmetry.space_group_name_H-M   'P 1'
#
loop_
_entity.id
_entity.type
_entity.pdbx_description
1 polymer ?
#
loop_
_entity_poly.entity_id
_entity_poly.type
_entity_poly.pdbx_seq_one_letter_code
_entity_poly.pdbx_strand_id
1 'polypeptide(L)' 'AKNNFERTEEKFKLGQVTSIEFRQAQLNLLSAELNRNQAKYDAKLAEIIVLQLSGELLNVKI' A
#
# COMPACT_ATOMS: atom_id res chain seq x y z
N ALA A 1 0.92 -8.60 -0.34
CA ALA A 1 1.90 -8.64 -1.45
C ALA A 1 3.31 -9.04 -0.98
N LYS A 2 3.80 -8.54 0.16
CA LYS A 2 5.15 -8.86 0.70
C LYS A 2 5.47 -10.36 0.76
N ASN A 3 4.66 -11.17 1.43
CA ASN A 3 4.89 -12.62 1.52
C ASN A 3 4.90 -13.33 0.14
N ASN A 4 4.12 -12.83 -0.82
CA ASN A 4 4.11 -13.36 -2.19
C ASN A 4 5.39 -12.99 -2.95
N PHE A 5 5.88 -11.77 -2.73
CA PHE A 5 7.16 -11.31 -3.28
C PHE A 5 8.33 -12.11 -2.69
N GLU A 6 8.40 -12.29 -1.36
CA GLU A 6 9.44 -13.08 -0.69
C GLU A 6 9.50 -14.51 -1.24
N ARG A 7 8.34 -15.17 -1.40
CA ARG A 7 8.27 -16.48 -2.04
C ARG A 7 8.75 -16.49 -3.49
N THR A 8 8.46 -15.43 -4.25
CA THR A 8 8.90 -15.32 -5.65
C THR A 8 10.40 -15.06 -5.72
N GLU A 9 10.95 -14.30 -4.78
CA GLU A 9 12.38 -14.05 -4.65
C GLU A 9 13.15 -15.34 -4.36
N GLU A 10 12.68 -16.17 -3.41
CA GLU A 10 13.26 -17.48 -3.13
C GLU A 10 13.26 -18.38 -4.37
N LYS A 11 12.12 -18.46 -5.07
CA LYS A 11 12.02 -19.22 -6.33
C LYS A 11 12.95 -18.69 -7.42
N PHE A 12 13.11 -17.37 -7.52
CA PHE A 12 13.99 -16.77 -8.51
C PHE A 12 15.46 -17.09 -8.23
N LYS A 13 15.88 -17.05 -6.96
CA LYS A 13 17.22 -17.48 -6.51
C LYS A 13 17.49 -18.95 -6.85
N LEU A 14 16.46 -19.80 -6.82
CA LEU A 14 16.54 -21.21 -7.21
C LEU A 14 16.37 -21.46 -8.73
N GLY A 15 16.20 -20.41 -9.54
CA GLY A 15 15.97 -20.52 -10.99
C GLY A 15 14.60 -21.12 -11.38
N GLN A 16 13.64 -21.14 -10.46
CA GLN A 16 12.33 -21.76 -10.63
C GLN A 16 11.27 -20.83 -11.24
N VAL A 17 11.57 -19.53 -11.36
CA VAL A 17 10.71 -18.53 -12.02
C VAL A 17 11.56 -17.66 -12.93
N THR A 18 10.92 -17.10 -13.95
CA THR A 18 11.55 -16.21 -14.92
C THR A 18 11.80 -14.82 -14.35
N SER A 19 12.68 -14.05 -15.01
CA SER A 19 12.91 -12.63 -14.68
C SER A 19 11.65 -11.77 -14.88
N ILE A 20 10.76 -12.16 -15.79
CA ILE A 20 9.47 -11.49 -16.03
C ILE A 20 8.54 -11.68 -14.82
N GLU A 21 8.38 -12.90 -14.33
CA GLU A 21 7.56 -13.20 -13.15
C GLU A 21 8.12 -12.53 -11.89
N PHE A 22 9.45 -12.52 -11.71
CA PHE A 22 10.10 -11.82 -10.62
C PHE A 22 9.81 -10.31 -10.65
N ARG A 23 9.93 -9.68 -11.83
CA ARG A 23 9.59 -8.26 -12.01
C ARG A 23 8.10 -7.99 -11.76
N GLN A 24 7.21 -8.90 -12.16
CA GLN A 24 5.78 -8.75 -11.87
C GLN A 24 5.51 -8.79 -10.36
N ALA A 25 6.19 -9.67 -9.62
CA ALA A 25 6.06 -9.71 -8.15
C ALA A 25 6.57 -8.41 -7.48
N GLN A 26 7.64 -7.80 -8.00
CA GLN A 26 8.12 -6.49 -7.56
C GLN A 26 7.07 -5.40 -7.80
N LEU A 27 6.49 -5.33 -9.01
CA LEU A 27 5.42 -4.38 -9.33
C LEU A 27 4.21 -4.57 -8.42
N ASN A 28 3.80 -5.81 -8.18
CA ASN A 28 2.68 -6.12 -7.29
C ASN A 28 2.95 -5.67 -5.84
N LEU A 29 4.20 -5.79 -5.37
CA LEU A 29 4.59 -5.28 -4.06
C LEU A 29 4.49 -3.75 -4.01
N LEU A 30 5.09 -3.07 -4.99
CA LEU A 30 5.07 -1.61 -5.09
C LEU A 30 3.62 -1.08 -5.15
N SER A 31 2.76 -1.66 -6.00
CA SER A 31 1.36 -1.27 -6.10
C SER A 31 0.62 -1.46 -4.78
N ALA A 32 0.89 -2.52 -4.03
CA ALA A 32 0.26 -2.74 -2.72
C ALA A 32 0.70 -1.69 -1.68
N GLU A 33 1.97 -1.27 -1.70
CA GLU A 33 2.48 -0.21 -0.84
C GLU A 33 1.88 1.15 -1.20
N LEU A 34 1.79 1.46 -2.48
CA LEU A 34 1.14 2.68 -2.98
C LEU A 34 -0.34 2.72 -2.59
N ASN A 35 -1.07 1.63 -2.79
CA ASN A 35 -2.48 1.55 -2.42
C ASN A 35 -2.70 1.72 -0.91
N ARG A 36 -1.82 1.14 -0.09
CA ARG A 36 -1.86 1.33 1.37
C ARG A 36 -1.65 2.80 1.75
N ASN A 37 -0.68 3.46 1.12
CA ASN A 37 -0.41 4.87 1.38
C ASN A 37 -1.60 5.74 0.93
N GLN A 38 -2.15 5.49 -0.25
CA GLN A 38 -3.33 6.20 -0.75
C GLN A 38 -4.51 6.04 0.21
N ALA A 39 -4.82 4.81 0.63
CA ALA A 39 -5.90 4.55 1.58
C ALA A 39 -5.69 5.27 2.93
N LYS A 40 -4.44 5.44 3.37
CA LYS A 40 -4.11 6.22 4.58
C LYS A 40 -4.42 7.71 4.42
N TYR A 41 -4.08 8.29 3.26
CA TYR A 41 -4.39 9.69 2.96
C TYR A 41 -5.89 9.90 2.81
N ASP A 42 -6.57 9.00 2.09
CA ASP A 42 -8.03 9.04 1.89
C ASP A 42 -8.76 8.95 3.24
N ALA A 43 -8.32 8.08 4.14
CA ALA A 43 -8.87 7.96 5.48
C ALA A 43 -8.67 9.26 6.29
N LYS A 44 -7.50 9.90 6.21
CA LYS A 44 -7.26 11.17 6.91
C LYS A 44 -8.11 12.31 6.35
N LEU A 45 -8.30 12.35 5.03
CA LEU A 45 -9.20 13.31 4.39
C LEU A 45 -10.64 13.08 4.85
N ALA A 46 -11.10 11.83 4.90
CA ALA A 46 -12.42 11.49 5.42
C ALA A 46 -12.60 11.93 6.88
N GLU A 47 -11.59 11.73 7.73
CA GLU A 47 -11.59 12.23 9.12
C GLU A 47 -11.78 13.76 9.17
N ILE A 48 -11.04 14.50 8.35
CA ILE A 48 -11.17 15.97 8.25
C ILE A 48 -12.58 16.37 7.81
N ILE A 49 -13.14 15.67 6.81
CA ILE A 49 -14.50 15.93 6.32
C ILE A 49 -15.53 15.70 7.43
N VAL A 50 -15.39 14.63 8.21
CA VAL A 50 -16.29 14.36 9.36
C VAL A 50 -16.19 15.47 10.40
N LEU A 51 -14.99 15.91 10.75
CA LEU A 51 -14.79 17.03 11.69
C LEU A 51 -15.36 18.35 11.17
N GLN A 52 -15.28 18.59 9.86
CA GLN A 52 -15.89 19.77 9.24
C GLN A 52 -17.41 19.71 9.34
N LEU A 53 -18.02 18.56 9.06
CA LEU A 53 -19.46 18.37 9.11
C LEU A 53 -20.02 18.40 10.54
N SER A 54 -19.26 17.94 11.53
CA SER A 54 -19.63 18.03 12.95
C SER A 54 -19.39 19.41 13.56
N GLY A 55 -18.70 20.32 12.86
CA GLY A 55 -18.31 21.63 13.37
C GLY A 55 -17.13 21.60 14.34
N GLU A 56 -16.41 20.48 14.43
CA GLU A 56 -15.29 20.26 15.35
C GLU A 56 -13.91 20.47 14.71
N LEU A 57 -13.83 20.83 13.43
CA LEU A 57 -12.57 20.98 12.69
C LEU A 57 -11.55 21.89 13.39
N LEU A 58 -12.01 22.97 14.04
CA LEU A 58 -11.14 23.92 14.74
C LEU A 58 -10.79 23.49 16.18
N ASN A 59 -11.45 22.45 16.69
CA ASN A 59 -11.34 22.00 18.08
C ASN A 59 -10.34 20.83 18.25
N VAL A 60 -9.77 20.33 17.15
CA VAL A 60 -8.85 19.19 17.15
C VAL A 60 -7.46 19.64 16.68
N LYS A 61 -6.41 19.17 17.35
CA LYS A 61 -5.03 19.32 16.85
C LYS A 61 -4.77 18.24 15.80
N ILE A 62 -4.59 18.68 14.56
CA ILE A 62 -4.26 17.83 13.40
C ILE A 62 -2.74 17.60 13.35
#